data_AF-A0AAE0VFB4-F1
#
_entry.id   AF-A0AAE0VFB4-F1
#
_cell.length_a   1.000
_cell.length_b   1.000
_cell.length_c   1.000
_cell.angle_alpha   90.00
_cell.angle_beta   90.00
_cell.angle_gamma   90.00
#
_symmetry.space_group_name_H-M   'P 1'
#
loop_
_entity.id
_entity.type
_entity.pdbx_description
1 polymer ?
#
loop_
_entity_poly.entity_id
_entity_poly.type
_entity_poly.pdbx_seq_one_letter_code
_entity_poly.pdbx_strand_id
1 'polypeptide(L)'
;MLCEQIFKDITEIHARLFDHRPAIQGHINYFLKEFEEKRGDREKVGLRNIEKAVVDIKDKFLPESKDAMDVFLTNLIAKLKVATEVCKKIEEKENNIEIPYLEDQREQRKKNWEDFMQRQFERSAEVDQEYDAQVIKLSKEYSDLEDKLISDYKTRP
;
A
#
# COMPACT_ATOMS: atom_id res chain seq x y z
N MET A 1 -28.86 80.71 67.79
CA MET A 1 -27.46 80.25 67.88
C MET A 1 -27.33 78.87 68.54
N LEU A 2 -27.48 78.69 69.87
CA LEU A 2 -27.25 77.36 70.50
C LEU A 2 -28.25 76.27 70.06
N CYS A 3 -29.54 76.61 69.95
CA CYS A 3 -30.59 75.67 69.56
C CYS A 3 -30.48 75.21 68.09
N GLU A 4 -30.00 76.09 67.20
CA GLU A 4 -29.74 75.75 65.80
C GLU A 4 -28.54 74.81 65.65
N GLN A 5 -27.53 74.96 66.50
CA GLN A 5 -26.37 74.08 66.54
C GLN A 5 -26.79 72.66 66.96
N ILE A 6 -27.59 72.55 68.02
CA ILE A 6 -28.13 71.27 68.50
C ILE A 6 -28.98 70.60 67.41
N PHE A 7 -29.82 71.34 66.70
CA PHE A 7 -30.65 70.79 65.62
C PHE A 7 -29.81 70.28 64.45
N LYS A 8 -28.74 70.99 64.07
CA LYS A 8 -27.78 70.52 63.06
C LYS A 8 -27.10 69.24 63.50
N ASP A 9 -26.60 69.19 64.73
CA ASP A 9 -25.88 68.03 65.25
C ASP A 9 -26.80 66.78 65.30
N ILE A 10 -28.05 66.95 65.74
CA ILE A 10 -29.04 65.86 65.75
C ILE A 10 -29.37 65.38 64.33
N THR A 11 -29.55 66.32 63.39
CA THR A 11 -29.85 65.97 61.99
C THR A 11 -28.67 65.27 61.34
N GLU A 12 -27.44 65.66 61.66
CA GLU A 12 -26.22 65.04 61.19
C GLU A 12 -26.04 63.63 61.75
N ILE A 13 -26.28 63.44 63.06
CA ILE A 13 -26.25 62.12 63.70
C ILE A 13 -27.32 61.21 63.08
N HIS A 14 -28.53 61.72 62.89
CA HIS A 14 -29.62 60.98 62.25
C HIS A 14 -29.26 60.57 60.81
N ALA A 15 -28.72 61.49 60.01
CA ALA A 15 -28.25 61.17 58.67
C ALA A 15 -27.14 60.11 58.70
N ARG A 16 -26.17 60.20 59.61
CA ARG A 16 -25.10 59.19 59.70
C ARG A 16 -25.60 57.81 60.14
N LEU A 17 -26.63 57.73 60.98
CA LEU A 17 -27.18 56.47 61.47
C LEU A 17 -28.15 55.81 60.47
N PHE A 18 -28.95 56.60 59.75
CA PHE A 18 -30.05 56.11 58.91
C PHE A 18 -29.85 56.33 57.41
N ASP A 19 -28.80 57.06 56.98
CA ASP A 19 -28.44 57.13 55.58
C ASP A 19 -27.62 55.90 55.18
N HIS A 20 -28.31 54.86 54.72
CA HIS A 20 -27.70 53.63 54.24
C HIS A 20 -27.13 53.74 52.83
N ARG A 21 -27.27 54.89 52.15
CA ARG A 21 -26.80 55.08 50.77
C ARG A 21 -25.29 54.78 50.63
N PRO A 22 -24.39 55.22 51.53
CA PRO A 22 -22.96 54.91 51.41
C PRO A 22 -22.67 53.40 51.52
N ALA A 23 -23.36 52.70 52.42
CA ALA A 23 -23.20 51.26 52.61
C ALA A 23 -23.71 50.48 51.39
N ILE A 24 -24.92 50.80 50.91
CA ILE A 24 -25.52 50.18 49.72
C ILE A 24 -24.67 50.47 48.48
N GLN A 25 -24.21 51.71 48.30
CA GLN A 25 -23.34 52.07 47.18
C GLN A 25 -22.00 51.33 47.24
N GLY A 26 -21.43 51.14 48.42
CA GLY A 26 -20.24 50.31 48.62
C GLY A 26 -20.46 48.86 48.17
N HIS A 27 -21.59 48.26 48.55
CA HIS A 27 -21.94 46.91 48.11
C HIS A 27 -22.20 46.82 46.60
N ILE A 28 -22.88 47.80 46.00
CA ILE A 28 -23.11 47.88 44.55
C ILE A 28 -21.76 47.96 43.81
N ASN A 29 -20.87 48.85 44.25
CA ASN A 29 -19.56 49.02 43.62
C ASN A 29 -18.69 47.76 43.78
N TYR A 30 -18.74 47.10 44.94
CA TYR A 30 -18.06 45.83 45.15
C TYR A 30 -18.61 44.74 44.21
N PHE A 31 -19.94 44.64 44.08
CA PHE A 31 -20.58 43.69 43.19
C PHE A 31 -20.16 43.91 41.72
N LEU A 32 -20.22 45.14 41.23
CA LEU A 32 -19.77 45.49 39.88
C LEU A 32 -18.29 45.14 39.65
N LYS A 33 -17.42 45.48 40.62
CA LYS A 33 -15.98 45.18 40.54
C LYS A 33 -15.69 43.69 40.51
N GLU A 34 -16.33 42.90 41.38
CA GLU A 34 -16.08 41.45 41.43
C GLU A 34 -16.68 40.69 40.24
N PHE A 35 -17.87 41.08 39.79
CA PHE A 35 -18.62 40.30 38.80
C PHE A 35 -18.49 40.80 37.37
N GLU A 36 -18.29 42.10 37.14
CA GLU A 36 -18.11 42.64 35.79
C GLU A 36 -16.62 42.89 35.50
N GLU A 37 -15.91 43.62 36.36
CA GLU A 37 -14.52 44.06 36.06
C GLU A 37 -13.51 42.92 36.19
N LYS A 38 -13.51 42.17 37.31
CA LYS A 38 -12.54 41.10 37.53
C LYS A 38 -12.74 39.88 36.63
N ARG A 39 -13.99 39.55 36.29
CA ARG A 39 -14.31 38.42 35.39
C ARG A 39 -14.05 38.77 33.93
N GLY A 40 -14.12 40.05 33.56
CA GLY A 40 -13.63 40.57 32.29
C GLY A 40 -14.15 39.83 31.06
N ASP A 41 -15.45 39.48 31.07
CA ASP A 41 -16.13 38.79 29.97
C ASP A 41 -15.46 37.48 29.49
N ARG A 42 -14.60 36.85 30.30
CA ARG A 42 -13.87 35.62 29.94
C ARG A 42 -14.80 34.50 29.49
N GLU A 43 -15.95 34.38 30.12
CA GLU A 43 -16.98 33.39 29.76
C GLU A 43 -17.55 33.65 28.35
N LYS A 44 -17.81 34.92 28.00
CA LYS A 44 -18.26 35.29 26.65
C LYS A 44 -17.19 35.00 25.60
N VAL A 45 -15.93 35.26 25.91
CA VAL A 45 -14.80 34.91 25.02
C VAL A 45 -14.71 33.39 24.84
N GLY A 46 -14.83 32.63 25.93
CA GLY A 46 -14.88 31.17 25.90
C GLY A 46 -16.01 30.65 25.02
N LEU A 47 -17.23 31.17 25.19
CA LEU A 47 -18.39 30.81 24.38
C LEU A 47 -18.19 31.14 22.89
N ARG A 48 -17.63 32.31 22.56
CA ARG A 48 -17.30 32.66 21.16
C ARG A 48 -16.25 31.73 20.56
N ASN A 49 -15.27 31.31 21.34
CA ASN A 49 -14.24 30.37 20.87
C ASN A 49 -14.84 28.99 20.59
N ILE A 50 -15.73 28.52 21.47
CA ILE A 50 -16.47 27.27 21.27
C ILE A 50 -17.37 27.38 20.05
N GLU A 51 -18.10 28.49 19.90
CA GLU A 51 -18.95 28.75 18.75
C GLU A 51 -18.15 28.69 17.44
N LYS A 52 -16.99 29.36 17.37
CA LYS A 52 -16.09 29.28 16.21
C LYS A 52 -15.64 27.86 15.94
N ALA A 53 -15.20 27.12 16.96
CA ALA A 53 -14.77 25.73 16.79
C ALA A 53 -15.91 24.83 16.28
N VAL A 54 -17.13 25.04 16.77
CA VAL A 54 -18.32 24.30 16.31
C VAL A 54 -18.63 24.62 14.86
N VAL A 55 -18.58 25.89 14.46
CA VAL A 55 -18.77 26.33 13.06
C VAL A 55 -17.69 25.73 12.16
N ASP A 56 -16.42 25.80 12.55
CA ASP A 56 -15.31 25.23 11.78
C ASP A 56 -15.45 23.71 11.60
N ILE A 57 -15.86 22.99 12.66
CA ILE A 57 -16.12 21.55 12.58
C ILE A 57 -17.28 21.25 11.62
N LYS A 58 -18.38 21.97 11.77
CA LYS A 58 -19.61 21.74 11.01
C LYS A 58 -19.44 22.06 9.53
N ASP A 59 -18.87 23.22 9.23
CA ASP A 59 -18.91 23.79 7.88
C ASP A 59 -17.64 23.47 7.08
N LYS A 60 -16.53 23.13 7.74
CA LYS A 60 -15.26 22.81 7.07
C LYS A 60 -14.83 21.36 7.29
N PHE A 61 -14.54 20.98 8.54
CA PHE A 61 -13.86 19.68 8.79
C PHE A 61 -14.75 18.47 8.49
N LEU A 62 -16.04 18.53 8.81
CA LEU A 62 -16.97 17.43 8.52
C LEU A 62 -17.17 17.22 7.00
N PRO A 63 -17.46 18.26 6.19
CA PRO A 63 -17.50 18.13 4.74
C PRO A 63 -16.20 17.62 4.13
N GLU A 64 -15.05 18.21 4.50
CA GLU A 64 -13.73 17.80 3.98
C GLU A 64 -13.45 16.32 4.29
N SER A 65 -13.77 15.87 5.50
CA SER A 65 -13.62 14.47 5.91
C SER A 65 -14.54 13.56 5.13
N LYS A 66 -15.80 13.96 4.92
CA LYS A 66 -16.77 13.20 4.12
C LYS A 66 -16.30 13.04 2.68
N ASP A 67 -15.90 14.14 2.03
CA ASP A 67 -15.45 14.13 0.65
C ASP A 67 -14.19 13.28 0.49
N ALA A 68 -13.24 13.39 1.43
CA ALA A 68 -12.07 12.53 1.46
C ALA A 68 -12.45 11.05 1.62
N MET A 69 -13.35 10.72 2.55
CA MET A 69 -13.83 9.35 2.75
C MET A 69 -14.51 8.79 1.49
N ASP A 70 -15.35 9.58 0.82
CA ASP A 70 -16.03 9.14 -0.40
C ASP A 70 -15.02 8.80 -1.50
N VAL A 71 -13.97 9.59 -1.68
CA VAL A 71 -12.88 9.30 -2.63
C VAL A 71 -12.07 8.06 -2.22
N PHE A 72 -11.70 7.93 -0.95
CA PHE A 72 -10.91 6.78 -0.50
C PHE A 72 -11.70 5.47 -0.56
N LEU A 73 -12.96 5.48 -0.13
CA LEU A 73 -13.81 4.30 -0.12
C LEU A 73 -14.15 3.85 -1.55
N THR A 74 -14.47 4.77 -2.46
CA THR A 74 -14.72 4.42 -3.86
C THR A 74 -13.49 3.81 -4.53
N ASN A 75 -12.31 4.38 -4.29
CA ASN A 75 -11.06 3.82 -4.78
C ASN A 75 -10.74 2.43 -4.19
N LEU A 76 -10.98 2.24 -2.89
CA LEU A 76 -10.77 0.95 -2.23
C LEU A 76 -11.72 -0.11 -2.80
N ILE A 77 -13.00 0.24 -2.96
CA ILE A 77 -14.01 -0.65 -3.57
C ILE A 77 -13.61 -1.04 -4.99
N ALA A 78 -13.14 -0.09 -5.80
CA ALA A 78 -12.69 -0.37 -7.16
C ALA A 78 -11.49 -1.34 -7.17
N LYS A 79 -10.47 -1.09 -6.34
CA LYS A 79 -9.31 -1.98 -6.21
C LYS A 79 -9.70 -3.37 -5.73
N LEU A 80 -10.61 -3.45 -4.75
CA LEU A 80 -11.08 -4.72 -4.21
C LEU A 80 -11.88 -5.52 -5.25
N LYS A 81 -12.74 -4.86 -6.04
CA LYS A 81 -13.44 -5.50 -7.17
C LYS A 81 -12.47 -6.09 -8.18
N VAL A 82 -11.45 -5.32 -8.60
CA VAL A 82 -10.42 -5.81 -9.53
C VAL A 82 -9.69 -7.03 -8.94
N ALA A 83 -9.24 -6.94 -7.69
CA ALA A 83 -8.57 -8.06 -7.02
C ALA A 83 -9.47 -9.31 -6.95
N THR A 84 -10.76 -9.13 -6.63
CA THR A 84 -11.74 -10.22 -6.58
C THR A 84 -11.94 -10.86 -7.95
N GLU A 85 -12.04 -10.07 -9.02
CA GLU A 85 -12.16 -10.59 -10.39
C GLU A 85 -10.90 -11.35 -10.83
N VAL A 86 -9.72 -10.88 -10.45
CA VAL A 86 -8.47 -11.58 -10.74
C VAL A 86 -8.44 -12.94 -10.03
N CYS A 87 -8.80 -13.00 -8.74
CA CYS A 87 -8.89 -14.26 -8.01
C CYS A 87 -9.87 -15.23 -8.67
N LYS A 88 -11.07 -14.75 -9.07
CA LYS A 88 -12.05 -15.57 -9.79
C LYS A 88 -11.51 -16.12 -11.11
N LYS A 89 -10.81 -15.29 -11.89
CA LYS A 89 -10.18 -15.75 -13.15
C LYS A 89 -9.11 -16.81 -12.93
N ILE A 90 -8.38 -16.75 -11.82
CA ILE A 90 -7.38 -17.77 -11.47
C ILE A 90 -8.09 -19.08 -11.10
N GLU A 91 -9.11 -19.00 -10.26
CA GLU A 91 -9.93 -20.16 -9.87
C GLU A 91 -10.61 -20.82 -11.09
N GLU A 92 -11.20 -20.03 -11.99
CA GLU A 92 -11.78 -20.53 -13.24
C GLU A 92 -10.74 -21.18 -14.15
N LYS A 93 -9.52 -20.64 -14.21
CA LYS A 93 -8.43 -21.25 -14.99
C LYS A 93 -8.00 -22.57 -14.37
N GLU A 94 -7.86 -22.65 -13.05
CA GLU A 94 -7.50 -23.89 -12.36
C GLU A 94 -8.54 -24.99 -12.61
N ASN A 95 -9.83 -24.64 -12.56
CA ASN A 95 -10.93 -25.55 -12.83
C ASN A 95 -11.07 -25.94 -14.32
N ASN A 96 -10.58 -25.11 -15.25
CA ASN A 96 -10.66 -25.35 -16.70
C ASN A 96 -9.36 -25.90 -17.31
N ILE A 97 -8.32 -26.18 -16.52
CA ILE A 97 -7.19 -26.95 -17.02
C ILE A 97 -7.72 -28.36 -17.27
N GLU A 98 -7.95 -28.71 -18.54
CA GLU A 98 -8.18 -30.09 -18.96
C GLU A 98 -6.87 -30.87 -18.74
N ILE A 99 -6.67 -31.30 -17.48
CA ILE A 99 -5.59 -32.18 -17.05
C ILE A 99 -5.41 -33.36 -18.03
N PRO A 100 -6.49 -34.01 -18.54
CA PRO A 100 -6.35 -35.10 -19.51
C PRO A 100 -5.71 -34.68 -20.84
N TYR A 101 -6.05 -33.49 -21.37
CA TYR A 101 -5.46 -32.99 -22.62
C TYR A 101 -3.96 -32.67 -22.46
N LEU A 102 -3.58 -32.09 -21.32
CA LEU A 102 -2.18 -31.80 -21.03
C LEU A 102 -1.34 -33.07 -20.84
N GLU A 103 -1.93 -34.11 -20.25
CA GLU A 103 -1.30 -35.43 -20.10
C GLU A 103 -1.12 -36.12 -21.46
N ASP A 104 -2.15 -36.15 -22.31
CA ASP A 104 -2.09 -36.70 -23.67
C ASP A 104 -1.02 -35.99 -24.53
N GLN A 105 -0.97 -34.66 -24.45
CA GLN A 105 0.07 -33.85 -25.10
C GLN A 105 1.48 -34.14 -24.57
N ARG A 106 1.64 -34.45 -23.27
CA ARG A 106 2.94 -34.84 -22.70
C ARG A 106 3.35 -36.22 -23.22
N GLU A 107 2.43 -37.16 -23.29
CA GLU A 107 2.71 -38.52 -23.79
C GLU A 107 3.07 -38.49 -25.28
N GLN A 108 2.35 -37.70 -26.09
CA GLN A 108 2.67 -37.55 -27.51
C GLN A 108 4.05 -36.94 -27.73
N ARG A 109 4.43 -35.91 -26.96
CA ARG A 109 5.79 -35.34 -27.03
C ARG A 109 6.86 -36.34 -26.64
N LYS A 110 6.59 -37.20 -25.64
CA LYS A 110 7.51 -38.26 -25.22
C LYS A 110 7.72 -39.29 -26.33
N LYS A 111 6.64 -39.78 -26.96
CA LYS A 111 6.73 -40.70 -28.11
C LYS A 111 7.50 -40.09 -29.27
N ASN A 112 7.19 -38.84 -29.64
CA ASN A 112 7.90 -38.15 -30.72
C ASN A 112 9.40 -37.99 -30.42
N TRP A 113 9.76 -37.75 -29.15
CA TRP A 113 11.16 -37.66 -28.72
C TRP A 113 11.88 -39.01 -28.79
N GLU A 114 11.23 -40.07 -28.30
CA GLU A 114 11.76 -41.44 -28.36
C GLU A 114 12.00 -41.87 -29.81
N ASP A 115 11.04 -41.66 -30.70
CA ASP A 115 11.16 -41.94 -32.14
C ASP A 115 12.29 -41.14 -32.78
N PHE A 116 12.41 -39.85 -32.45
CA PHE A 116 13.47 -39.00 -32.97
C PHE A 116 14.85 -39.50 -32.51
N MET A 117 15.01 -39.79 -31.23
CA MET A 117 16.26 -40.29 -30.67
C MET A 117 16.65 -41.64 -31.25
N GLN A 118 15.70 -42.55 -31.42
CA GLN A 118 15.94 -43.83 -32.07
C GLN A 118 16.50 -43.65 -33.48
N ARG A 119 15.88 -42.80 -34.31
CA ARG A 119 16.39 -42.51 -35.66
C ARG A 119 17.78 -41.87 -35.64
N GLN A 120 18.08 -41.03 -34.65
CA GLN A 120 19.43 -40.47 -34.50
C GLN A 120 20.47 -41.55 -34.16
N PHE A 121 20.13 -42.49 -33.27
CA PHE A 121 21.02 -43.60 -32.93
C PHE A 121 21.25 -44.53 -34.12
N GLU A 122 20.20 -44.89 -34.86
CA GLU A 122 20.29 -45.71 -36.07
C GLU A 122 21.20 -45.04 -37.11
N ARG A 123 20.99 -43.75 -37.36
CA ARG A 123 21.82 -43.00 -38.32
C ARG A 123 23.28 -42.86 -37.88
N SER A 124 23.53 -42.67 -36.59
CA SER A 124 24.90 -42.66 -36.07
C SER A 124 25.58 -44.01 -36.28
N ALA A 125 24.88 -45.11 -35.98
CA ALA A 125 25.40 -46.45 -36.15
C ALA A 125 25.69 -46.79 -37.62
N GLU A 126 24.85 -46.35 -38.56
CA GLU A 126 25.10 -46.49 -40.00
C GLU A 126 26.38 -45.76 -40.43
N VAL A 127 26.56 -44.52 -39.97
CA VAL A 127 27.76 -43.72 -40.28
C VAL A 127 29.02 -44.38 -39.71
N ASP A 128 28.96 -44.87 -38.47
CA ASP A 128 30.09 -45.57 -37.84
C ASP A 128 30.45 -46.86 -38.61
N GLN A 129 29.44 -47.63 -39.03
CA GLN A 129 29.66 -48.84 -39.85
C GLN A 129 30.27 -48.52 -41.21
N GLU A 130 29.80 -47.46 -41.88
CA GLU A 130 30.34 -47.04 -43.16
C GLU A 130 31.79 -46.55 -43.01
N TYR A 131 32.08 -45.81 -41.94
CA TYR A 131 33.43 -45.37 -41.60
C TYR A 131 34.37 -46.57 -41.38
N ASP A 132 33.98 -47.54 -40.55
CA ASP A 132 34.77 -48.74 -40.28
C ASP A 132 35.04 -49.54 -41.56
N ALA A 133 34.03 -49.69 -42.44
CA ALA A 133 34.19 -50.35 -43.72
C ALA A 133 35.20 -49.62 -44.63
N GLN A 134 35.16 -48.29 -44.67
CA GLN A 134 36.12 -47.49 -45.42
C GLN A 134 37.53 -47.59 -44.85
N VAL A 135 37.70 -47.58 -43.51
CA VAL A 135 38.99 -47.75 -42.84
C VAL A 135 39.58 -49.12 -43.15
N ILE A 136 38.80 -50.20 -43.09
CA ILE A 136 39.25 -51.56 -43.44
C ILE A 136 39.68 -51.62 -44.90
N LYS A 137 38.89 -51.05 -45.82
CA LYS A 137 39.22 -51.00 -47.24
C LYS A 137 40.53 -50.26 -47.49
N LEU A 138 40.67 -49.07 -46.90
CA LEU A 138 41.87 -48.24 -47.04
C LEU A 138 43.10 -48.94 -46.47
N SER A 139 42.97 -49.56 -45.29
CA SER A 139 44.04 -50.36 -44.67
C SER A 139 44.52 -51.48 -45.60
N LYS A 140 43.58 -52.20 -46.23
CA LYS A 140 43.90 -53.23 -47.22
C LYS A 140 44.62 -52.66 -48.44
N GLU A 141 44.16 -51.54 -48.99
CA GLU A 141 44.82 -50.87 -50.12
C GLU A 141 46.26 -50.44 -49.80
N TYR A 142 46.52 -49.92 -48.59
CA TYR A 142 47.87 -49.58 -48.14
C TYR A 142 48.74 -50.83 -47.91
N SER A 143 48.20 -51.90 -47.32
CA SER A 143 48.92 -53.16 -47.15
C SER A 143 49.33 -53.77 -48.51
N ASP A 144 48.41 -53.80 -49.47
CA ASP A 144 48.68 -54.30 -50.82
C ASP A 144 49.74 -53.44 -51.54
N LEU A 145 49.77 -52.13 -51.29
CA LEU A 145 50.78 -51.22 -51.84
C LEU A 145 52.14 -51.41 -51.17
N GLU A 146 52.17 -51.61 -49.85
CA GLU A 146 53.38 -51.93 -49.09
C GLU A 146 54.01 -53.24 -49.57
N ASP A 147 53.21 -54.28 -49.76
CA ASP A 147 53.65 -55.56 -50.31
C ASP A 147 54.23 -55.40 -51.73
N LYS A 148 53.58 -54.61 -52.58
CA LYS A 148 54.11 -54.29 -53.92
C LYS A 148 55.44 -53.55 -53.86
N LEU A 149 55.56 -52.54 -53.00
CA LEU A 149 56.80 -51.78 -52.79
C LEU A 149 57.94 -52.68 -52.30
N ILE A 150 57.65 -53.59 -51.35
CA ILE A 150 58.62 -54.56 -50.85
C ILE A 150 59.04 -55.55 -51.95
N SER A 151 58.11 -55.97 -52.81
CA SER A 151 58.40 -56.87 -53.93
C SER A 151 59.25 -56.21 -55.02
N ASP A 152 59.01 -54.92 -55.31
CA ASP A 152 59.80 -54.11 -56.25
C ASP A 152 61.21 -53.81 -55.69
N TYR A 153 61.34 -53.68 -54.37
CA TYR A 153 62.65 -53.49 -53.72
C TYR A 153 63.49 -54.78 -53.72
N LYS A 154 62.87 -55.96 -53.66
CA LYS A 154 63.55 -57.28 -53.72
C LYS A 154 63.95 -57.72 -55.13
N THR A 155 63.47 -57.03 -56.18
CA THR A 155 63.69 -57.39 -57.59
C THR A 155 64.60 -56.41 -58.34
N ARG A 156 65.11 -55.36 -57.69
CA ARG A 156 66.19 -54.52 -58.24
C ARG A 156 67.58 -55.10 -57.90
N PRO A 157 68.52 -55.15 -58.86
CA PRO A 157 69.86 -55.73 -58.70
C PRO A 157 70.76 -54.97 -57.72
#